data_AF-A0A1A8BKJ4-F1
#
_entry.id   AF-A0A1A8BKJ4-F1
#
_cell.length_a   1.000
_cell.length_b   1.000
_cell.length_c   1.000
_cell.angle_alpha   90.00
_cell.angle_beta   90.00
_cell.angle_gamma   90.00
#
_symmetry.space_group_name_H-M   'P 1'
#
loop_
_entity.id
_entity.type
_entity.pdbx_description
1 polymer ?
#
loop_
_entity_poly.entity_id
_entity_poly.type
_entity_poly.pdbx_seq_one_letter_code
_entity_poly.pdbx_strand_id
1 'polypeptide(L)'
;MLFRVIVSPDNIRRVDISESLCSVEHLKNILQERLELAGDILIQFEDPDFGNELCNLTDIKELPKDKAVLKILYQGAIQQRDESASSISSTPSLNDLLPSTSTSRSSTLHLTQRDSGMENTFSMRRKEIVGKQPFVSDVMNRWLALFFEEQICAEFFRVTRVELMKTFLSSLDEHSAQLIKLYRSRSGKLEKELKNLLDIFDEKTTDVLEYRKSTALRGLPLYLKEQSDGFLKTCLDTDPVDVAVQGMELGILTVVEDDVGTVNSFPTTRSIALIVEEQIVLDDISSFPTAFALLFGLIYALNLDYPKNLRYTFEVIQKVFLNLGTDCSARVQALKNSLLK
;
A
#
# COMPACT_ATOMS: atom_id res chain seq x y z
N MET A 1 40.93 17.27 10.12
CA MET A 1 40.13 17.06 8.89
C MET A 1 39.05 18.13 8.83
N LEU A 2 38.83 18.71 7.64
CA LEU A 2 37.91 19.81 7.48
C LEU A 2 36.55 19.35 6.92
N PHE A 3 35.47 19.65 7.63
CA PHE A 3 34.11 19.28 7.24
C PHE A 3 33.28 20.50 6.85
N ARG A 4 32.52 20.35 5.75
CA ARG A 4 31.37 21.21 5.44
C ARG A 4 30.12 20.44 5.84
N VAL A 5 29.50 20.80 6.96
CA VAL A 5 28.37 20.08 7.53
C VAL A 5 27.07 20.81 7.18
N ILE A 6 26.19 20.13 6.47
CA ILE A 6 24.87 20.59 6.07
C ILE A 6 23.86 20.03 7.07
N VAL A 7 23.41 20.87 8.02
CA VAL A 7 22.37 20.50 8.99
C VAL A 7 20.97 20.72 8.39
N SER A 8 20.81 21.80 7.62
CA SER A 8 19.64 22.10 6.81
C SER A 8 20.06 22.95 5.60
N PRO A 9 19.19 23.17 4.59
CA PRO A 9 19.53 24.02 3.44
C PRO A 9 20.00 25.43 3.84
N ASP A 10 19.48 25.97 4.94
CA ASP A 10 19.80 27.30 5.46
C ASP A 10 20.87 27.29 6.57
N ASN A 11 21.27 26.10 7.05
CA ASN A 11 22.25 25.94 8.13
C ASN A 11 23.39 25.02 7.70
N ILE A 12 24.42 25.63 7.12
CA ILE A 12 25.62 24.96 6.62
C ILE A 12 26.82 25.53 7.35
N ARG A 13 27.55 24.69 8.07
CA ARG A 13 28.64 25.09 8.97
C ARG A 13 29.96 24.43 8.56
N ARG A 14 31.05 25.17 8.74
CA ARG A 14 32.41 24.66 8.59
C ARG A 14 32.90 24.18 9.96
N VAL A 15 33.34 22.93 10.04
CA VAL A 15 33.85 22.30 11.27
C VAL A 15 35.25 21.77 11.02
N ASP A 16 36.19 22.12 11.89
CA ASP A 16 37.54 21.56 11.86
C ASP A 16 37.71 20.61 13.04
N ILE A 17 38.03 19.35 12.75
CA ILE A 17 38.29 18.33 13.76
C ILE A 17 39.78 17.98 13.68
N SER A 18 40.54 18.42 14.66
CA SER A 18 41.99 18.14 14.77
C SER A 18 42.29 16.84 15.54
N GLU A 19 41.26 16.15 16.04
CA GLU A 19 41.35 14.90 16.79
C GLU A 19 41.26 13.67 15.87
N SER A 20 41.83 12.54 16.29
CA SER A 20 41.77 11.28 15.53
C SER A 20 40.38 10.64 15.62
N LEU A 21 39.71 10.50 14.49
CA LEU A 21 38.40 9.85 14.40
C LEU A 21 38.57 8.32 14.44
N CYS A 22 37.93 7.68 15.41
CA CYS A 22 38.07 6.23 15.66
C CYS A 22 36.84 5.42 15.20
N SER A 23 35.67 6.05 15.13
CA SER A 23 34.40 5.42 14.70
C SER A 23 33.41 6.47 14.19
N VAL A 24 32.36 6.01 13.48
CA VAL A 24 31.25 6.87 13.03
C VAL A 24 30.49 7.47 14.22
N GLU A 25 30.28 6.71 15.29
CA GLU A 25 29.66 7.20 16.53
C GLU A 25 30.48 8.31 17.20
N HIS A 26 31.82 8.17 17.21
CA HIS A 26 32.70 9.21 17.72
C HIS A 26 32.56 10.51 16.92
N LEU A 27 32.44 10.41 15.59
CA LEU A 27 32.16 11.57 14.74
C LEU A 27 30.77 12.17 15.03
N LYS A 28 29.73 11.36 15.23
CA LYS A 28 28.39 11.84 15.58
C LYS A 28 28.40 12.67 16.86
N ASN A 29 29.06 12.19 17.92
CA ASN A 29 29.14 12.88 19.20
C ASN A 29 29.84 14.24 19.08
N ILE A 30 30.98 14.31 18.38
CA ILE A 30 31.69 15.58 18.15
C ILE A 30 30.81 16.57 17.40
N LEU A 31 30.10 16.10 16.36
CA LEU A 31 29.23 16.97 15.57
C LEU A 31 28.01 17.45 16.37
N GLN A 32 27.40 16.58 17.19
CA GLN A 32 26.30 16.97 18.08
C GLN A 32 26.73 18.03 19.09
N GLU A 33 27.89 17.86 19.73
CA GLU A 33 28.42 18.83 20.70
C GLU A 33 28.81 20.16 20.05
N ARG A 34 29.52 20.13 18.92
CA ARG A 34 30.04 21.34 18.26
C ARG A 34 28.96 22.14 17.52
N LEU A 35 27.92 21.46 17.06
CA LEU A 35 26.85 22.06 16.26
C LEU A 35 25.54 22.22 17.05
N GLU A 36 25.52 21.85 18.33
CA GLU A 36 24.35 21.90 19.23
C GLU A 36 23.14 21.13 18.66
N LEU A 37 23.41 19.94 18.09
CA LEU A 37 22.37 19.11 17.45
C LEU A 37 21.68 18.24 18.50
N ALA A 38 20.36 18.28 18.55
CA ALA A 38 19.55 17.46 19.45
C ALA A 38 18.95 16.24 18.74
N GLY A 39 18.92 15.09 19.42
CA GLY A 39 18.36 13.85 18.89
C GLY A 39 19.38 12.96 18.18
N ASP A 40 18.96 11.76 17.80
CA ASP A 40 19.82 10.83 17.08
C ASP A 40 20.01 11.29 15.64
N ILE A 41 21.25 11.22 15.15
CA ILE A 41 21.64 11.71 13.83
C ILE A 41 22.23 10.61 12.96
N LEU A 42 21.85 10.62 11.69
CA LEU A 42 22.52 9.90 10.61
C LEU A 42 23.39 10.88 9.83
N ILE A 43 24.53 10.38 9.35
CA ILE A 43 25.50 11.15 8.58
C ILE A 43 25.55 10.58 7.17
N GLN A 44 25.33 11.44 6.18
CA GLN A 44 25.67 11.18 4.79
C GLN A 44 26.91 11.98 4.41
N PHE A 45 27.71 11.49 3.46
CA PHE A 45 28.85 12.22 2.89
C PHE A 45 28.78 12.25 1.37
N GLU A 46 29.32 13.29 0.75
CA GLU A 46 29.53 13.33 -0.70
C GLU A 46 30.69 12.40 -1.06
N ASP A 47 30.40 11.34 -1.83
CA ASP A 47 31.41 10.37 -2.24
C ASP A 47 32.03 10.75 -3.59
N PRO A 48 33.35 11.06 -3.66
CA PRO A 48 34.03 11.41 -4.91
C PRO A 48 33.96 10.32 -5.98
N ASP A 49 33.90 9.05 -5.57
CA ASP A 49 33.86 7.90 -6.49
C ASP A 49 32.49 7.74 -7.17
N PHE A 50 31.44 8.35 -6.58
CA PHE A 50 30.08 8.39 -7.12
C PHE A 50 29.69 9.79 -7.65
N GLY A 51 30.66 10.61 -8.04
CA GLY A 51 30.37 11.93 -8.62
C GLY A 51 29.89 12.97 -7.60
N ASN A 52 30.23 12.79 -6.32
CA ASN A 52 29.81 13.61 -5.17
C ASN A 52 28.32 13.45 -4.80
N GLU A 53 27.69 12.33 -5.17
CA GLU A 53 26.38 11.96 -4.64
C GLU A 53 26.45 11.60 -3.15
N LEU A 54 25.35 11.84 -2.43
CA LEU A 54 25.28 11.62 -0.98
C LEU A 54 25.10 10.14 -0.65
N CYS A 55 26.08 9.56 0.05
CA CYS A 55 26.05 8.19 0.54
C CYS A 55 25.98 8.14 2.07
N ASN A 56 25.32 7.12 2.64
CA ASN A 56 25.32 6.92 4.09
C ASN A 56 26.72 6.56 4.56
N LEU A 57 27.23 7.25 5.58
CA LEU A 57 28.53 6.95 6.15
C LEU A 57 28.42 5.74 7.08
N THR A 58 29.03 4.61 6.70
CA THR A 58 29.00 3.37 7.50
C THR A 58 30.35 3.02 8.12
N ASP A 59 31.45 3.42 7.49
CA ASP A 59 32.81 3.33 8.03
C ASP A 59 33.51 4.69 7.92
N ILE A 60 34.20 5.12 8.99
CA ILE A 60 34.97 6.36 9.02
C ILE A 60 36.09 6.40 7.96
N LYS A 61 36.54 5.22 7.50
CA LYS A 61 37.57 5.10 6.46
C LYS A 61 37.06 5.48 5.06
N GLU A 62 35.75 5.56 4.86
CA GLU A 62 35.13 5.99 3.59
C GLU A 62 35.28 7.50 3.37
N LEU A 63 35.58 8.25 4.43
CA LEU A 63 35.78 9.69 4.33
C LEU A 63 37.08 10.05 3.60
N PRO A 64 37.05 11.04 2.69
CA PRO A 64 38.25 11.58 2.07
C PRO A 64 39.28 12.08 3.10
N LYS A 65 40.58 12.04 2.80
CA LYS A 65 41.64 12.31 3.80
C LYS A 65 41.74 13.76 4.28
N ASP A 66 41.38 14.73 3.42
CA ASP A 66 41.62 16.15 3.71
C ASP A 66 40.35 16.91 4.08
N LYS A 67 39.30 16.77 3.26
CA LYS A 67 38.03 17.49 3.40
C LYS A 67 36.85 16.63 2.95
N ALA A 68 35.71 16.76 3.63
CA ALA A 68 34.47 16.10 3.23
C ALA A 68 33.26 17.01 3.43
N VAL A 69 32.22 16.78 2.62
CA VAL A 69 30.91 17.40 2.83
C VAL A 69 30.04 16.37 3.52
N LEU A 70 29.47 16.73 4.66
CA LEU A 70 28.57 15.89 5.44
C LEU A 70 27.17 16.47 5.41
N LYS A 71 26.15 15.63 5.37
CA LYS A 71 24.75 16.00 5.55
C LYS A 71 24.17 15.25 6.75
N ILE A 72 23.58 16.01 7.66
CA ILE A 72 22.95 15.47 8.86
C ILE A 72 21.49 15.17 8.56
N LEU A 73 21.03 13.99 8.96
CA LEU A 73 19.62 13.59 8.96
C LEU A 73 19.24 13.25 10.39
N TYR A 74 18.11 13.74 10.87
CA TYR A 74 17.62 13.40 12.22
C TYR A 74 16.80 12.11 12.15
N GLN A 75 17.17 11.13 12.96
CA GLN A 75 16.35 9.95 13.19
C GLN A 75 15.39 10.30 14.32
N GLY A 76 14.08 10.28 14.01
CA GLY A 76 13.04 10.95 14.76
C GLY A 76 13.09 10.74 16.28
N ALA A 77 13.46 11.81 17.00
CA ALA A 77 13.19 11.96 18.43
C ALA A 77 11.89 12.76 18.58
N ILE A 78 10.90 12.16 19.25
CA ILE A 78 9.65 12.79 19.67
C ILE A 78 10.00 13.97 20.59
N GLN A 79 9.56 15.18 20.23
CA GLN A 79 9.69 16.35 21.10
C GLN A 79 8.76 16.19 22.30
N GLN A 80 9.34 15.94 23.47
CA GLN A 80 8.69 16.18 24.76
C GLN A 80 8.30 17.65 24.84
N ARG A 81 7.00 17.91 24.98
CA ARG A 81 6.48 19.19 25.43
C ARG A 81 6.03 18.97 26.88
N ASP A 82 6.74 19.59 27.81
CA ASP A 82 6.35 19.70 29.21
C ASP A 82 4.96 20.32 29.31
N GLU A 83 4.00 19.59 29.89
CA GLU A 83 2.98 20.14 30.78
C GLU A 83 2.60 19.07 31.80
N SER A 84 2.75 19.44 33.07
CA SER A 84 2.63 18.61 34.26
C SER A 84 1.19 18.16 34.59
N ALA A 85 1.12 16.94 35.12
CA ALA A 85 0.11 16.33 36.00
C ALA A 85 -1.16 15.72 35.37
N SER A 86 -1.17 14.40 35.14
CA SER A 86 -1.60 13.38 36.12
C SER A 86 -1.72 12.01 35.46
N SER A 87 -1.31 10.99 36.21
CA SER A 87 -1.17 9.58 35.80
C SER A 87 -2.50 8.85 35.61
N ILE A 88 -2.63 8.06 34.53
CA ILE A 88 -3.20 6.70 34.47
C ILE A 88 -2.56 5.97 33.26
N SER A 89 -2.20 4.71 33.47
CA SER A 89 -1.64 3.75 32.51
C SER A 89 -2.58 3.43 31.34
N SER A 90 -2.07 3.31 30.12
CA SER A 90 -2.53 2.35 29.08
C SER A 90 -1.54 2.26 27.91
N THR A 91 -1.45 1.06 27.36
CA THR A 91 -0.65 0.58 26.21
C THR A 91 -0.93 1.34 24.91
N PRO A 92 0.03 1.44 23.94
CA PRO A 92 -0.23 2.16 22.71
C PRO A 92 -1.10 1.33 21.76
N SER A 93 -2.14 1.99 21.23
CA SER A 93 -3.01 1.50 20.16
C SER A 93 -2.55 2.09 18.81
N LEU A 94 -2.96 1.47 17.72
CA LEU A 94 -2.44 1.53 16.34
C LEU A 94 -2.53 2.89 15.59
N ASN A 95 -2.68 4.04 16.26
CA ASN A 95 -3.07 5.29 15.58
C ASN A 95 -2.03 6.44 15.53
N ASP A 96 -0.78 6.27 15.99
CA ASP A 96 0.16 7.40 16.10
C ASP A 96 1.33 7.42 15.10
N LEU A 97 1.08 7.17 13.81
CA LEU A 97 2.07 7.44 12.76
C LEU A 97 1.50 8.22 11.57
N LEU A 98 1.98 9.48 11.48
CA LEU A 98 2.16 10.37 10.31
C LEU A 98 1.16 11.52 10.05
N PRO A 99 1.68 12.63 9.49
CA PRO A 99 1.16 13.97 9.75
C PRO A 99 0.29 14.50 8.62
N SER A 100 -0.67 15.32 9.04
CA SER A 100 -1.52 16.12 8.18
C SER A 100 -0.75 17.19 7.39
N THR A 101 -1.32 17.44 6.22
CA THR A 101 -0.85 18.23 5.08
C THR A 101 -0.50 19.68 5.38
N SER A 102 0.68 20.12 4.89
CA SER A 102 0.83 21.42 4.22
C SER A 102 2.12 21.47 3.37
N THR A 103 2.05 22.14 2.21
CA THR A 103 3.13 22.60 1.29
C THR A 103 3.14 21.95 -0.11
N SER A 104 2.31 22.50 -0.99
CA SER A 104 1.97 22.07 -2.36
C SER A 104 3.07 22.17 -3.45
N ARG A 105 4.34 22.41 -3.09
CA ARG A 105 5.47 22.42 -4.06
C ARG A 105 6.54 21.36 -3.80
N SER A 106 6.74 20.96 -2.53
CA SER A 106 7.76 19.96 -2.18
C SER A 106 7.27 18.53 -2.40
N SER A 107 5.97 18.29 -2.18
CA SER A 107 5.31 17.00 -2.43
C SER A 107 5.30 16.63 -3.92
N THR A 108 5.08 17.60 -4.81
CA THR A 108 5.08 17.38 -6.26
C THR A 108 6.45 16.96 -6.78
N LEU A 109 7.54 17.55 -6.29
CA LEU A 109 8.90 17.19 -6.70
C LEU A 109 9.25 15.75 -6.28
N HIS A 110 8.92 15.38 -5.04
CA HIS A 110 9.16 14.02 -4.53
C HIS A 110 8.34 12.97 -5.29
N LEU A 111 7.09 13.30 -5.64
CA LEU A 111 6.23 12.46 -6.48
C LEU A 111 6.86 12.27 -7.88
N THR A 112 7.31 13.34 -8.53
CA THR A 112 7.93 13.26 -9.86
C THR A 112 9.24 12.48 -9.87
N GLN A 113 10.06 12.58 -8.81
CA GLN A 113 11.30 11.82 -8.71
C GLN A 113 11.03 10.32 -8.50
N ARG A 114 10.05 9.97 -7.67
CA ARG A 114 9.59 8.59 -7.50
C ARG A 114 9.05 8.02 -8.81
N ASP A 115 8.19 8.76 -9.48
CA ASP A 115 7.56 8.32 -10.74
C ASP A 115 8.62 8.10 -11.83
N SER A 116 9.59 9.03 -11.95
CA SER A 116 10.71 8.90 -12.87
C SER A 116 11.62 7.71 -12.51
N GLY A 117 11.93 7.56 -11.22
CA GLY A 117 12.72 6.42 -10.72
C GLY A 117 12.05 5.10 -11.07
N MET A 118 10.74 4.98 -10.83
CA MET A 118 9.96 3.81 -11.17
C MET A 118 9.92 3.59 -12.69
N GLU A 119 9.66 4.59 -13.51
CA GLU A 119 9.68 4.45 -14.97
C GLU A 119 11.02 3.88 -15.49
N ASN A 120 12.13 4.48 -15.06
CA ASN A 120 13.48 4.12 -15.53
C ASN A 120 13.90 2.70 -15.10
N THR A 121 13.32 2.18 -14.02
CA THR A 121 13.68 0.89 -13.43
C THR A 121 12.69 -0.22 -13.78
N PHE A 122 11.65 0.07 -14.58
CA PHE A 122 10.63 -0.90 -14.99
C PHE A 122 11.22 -2.19 -15.59
N SER A 123 12.12 -2.07 -16.57
CA SER A 123 12.74 -3.23 -17.23
C SER A 123 13.54 -4.11 -16.26
N MET A 124 14.24 -3.50 -15.30
CA MET A 124 15.01 -4.22 -14.29
C MET A 124 14.09 -4.94 -13.31
N ARG A 125 13.05 -4.25 -12.80
CA ARG A 125 12.01 -4.84 -11.95
C ARG A 125 11.34 -6.02 -12.63
N ARG A 126 10.86 -5.85 -13.86
CA ARG A 126 10.18 -6.94 -14.59
C ARG A 126 11.10 -8.14 -14.81
N LYS A 127 12.38 -7.92 -15.12
CA LYS A 127 13.37 -9.01 -15.26
C LYS A 127 13.54 -9.78 -13.95
N GLU A 128 13.58 -9.07 -12.83
CA GLU A 128 13.69 -9.69 -11.51
C GLU A 128 12.41 -10.43 -11.12
N ILE A 129 11.25 -9.75 -11.15
CA ILE A 129 9.95 -10.28 -10.73
C ILE A 129 9.56 -11.49 -11.58
N VAL A 130 9.62 -11.38 -12.91
CA VAL A 130 9.21 -12.47 -13.80
C VAL A 130 10.26 -13.58 -13.86
N GLY A 131 11.56 -13.21 -13.86
CA GLY A 131 12.64 -14.17 -14.06
C GLY A 131 13.08 -14.91 -12.81
N LYS A 132 13.03 -14.26 -11.65
CA LYS A 132 13.46 -14.85 -10.37
C LYS A 132 12.31 -15.23 -9.45
N GLN A 133 11.12 -14.64 -9.64
CA GLN A 133 9.94 -14.86 -8.80
C GLN A 133 10.28 -14.79 -7.29
N PRO A 134 10.88 -13.69 -6.82
CA PRO A 134 11.24 -13.53 -5.41
C PRO A 134 9.99 -13.43 -4.53
N PHE A 135 10.15 -13.68 -3.22
CA PHE A 135 9.10 -13.41 -2.24
C PHE A 135 8.71 -11.93 -2.23
N VAL A 136 7.45 -11.65 -1.91
CA VAL A 136 6.89 -10.29 -1.85
C VAL A 136 7.65 -9.42 -0.85
N SER A 137 8.09 -9.99 0.27
CA SER A 137 8.93 -9.29 1.27
C SER A 137 10.23 -8.76 0.67
N ASP A 138 10.90 -9.55 -0.19
CA ASP A 138 12.10 -9.11 -0.90
C ASP A 138 11.80 -8.00 -1.91
N VAL A 139 10.66 -8.09 -2.60
CA VAL A 139 10.21 -7.05 -3.54
C VAL A 139 9.89 -5.76 -2.81
N MET A 140 9.21 -5.82 -1.65
CA MET A 140 8.94 -4.64 -0.81
C MET A 140 10.22 -3.96 -0.36
N ASN A 141 11.21 -4.73 0.07
CA ASN A 141 12.50 -4.18 0.50
C ASN A 141 13.27 -3.50 -0.64
N ARG A 142 13.26 -4.08 -1.85
CA ARG A 142 14.00 -3.54 -3.00
C ARG A 142 13.24 -2.44 -3.74
N TRP A 143 11.92 -2.55 -3.80
CA TRP A 143 11.05 -1.77 -4.66
C TRP A 143 9.84 -1.24 -3.86
N LEU A 144 10.08 -0.69 -2.67
CA LEU A 144 9.02 -0.18 -1.78
C LEU A 144 8.04 0.77 -2.51
N ALA A 145 8.58 1.58 -3.42
CA ALA A 145 7.78 2.50 -4.25
C ALA A 145 6.73 1.81 -5.13
N LEU A 146 6.86 0.51 -5.42
CA LEU A 146 5.89 -0.29 -6.19
C LEU A 146 4.53 -0.39 -5.52
N PHE A 147 4.49 -0.36 -4.19
CA PHE A 147 3.30 -0.68 -3.40
C PHE A 147 2.42 0.54 -3.09
N PHE A 148 2.79 1.73 -3.55
CA PHE A 148 1.90 2.87 -3.50
C PHE A 148 0.84 2.79 -4.60
N GLU A 149 -0.37 3.26 -4.30
CA GLU A 149 -1.53 3.25 -5.20
C GLU A 149 -1.21 3.75 -6.62
N GLU A 150 -0.54 4.90 -6.75
CA GLU A 150 -0.26 5.48 -8.07
C GLU A 150 0.73 4.62 -8.86
N GLN A 151 1.68 3.97 -8.17
CA GLN A 151 2.70 3.14 -8.81
C GLN A 151 2.17 1.77 -9.19
N ILE A 152 1.25 1.20 -8.41
CA ILE A 152 0.49 0.00 -8.81
C ILE A 152 -0.26 0.29 -10.12
N CYS A 153 -0.95 1.43 -10.21
CA CYS A 153 -1.67 1.84 -11.41
C CYS A 153 -0.72 2.06 -12.59
N ALA A 154 0.41 2.74 -12.38
CA ALA A 154 1.40 3.01 -13.41
C ALA A 154 2.03 1.71 -13.95
N GLU A 155 2.37 0.76 -13.07
CA GLU A 155 2.91 -0.55 -13.46
C GLU A 155 1.91 -1.38 -14.24
N PHE A 156 0.67 -1.42 -13.78
CA PHE A 156 -0.40 -2.07 -14.51
C PHE A 156 -0.55 -1.47 -15.92
N PHE A 157 -0.50 -0.15 -16.05
CA PHE A 157 -0.54 0.54 -17.34
C PHE A 157 0.67 0.21 -18.23
N ARG A 158 1.89 0.16 -17.67
CA ARG A 158 3.09 -0.23 -18.43
C ARG A 158 2.97 -1.63 -19.03
N VAL A 159 2.37 -2.56 -18.28
CA VAL A 159 2.18 -3.96 -18.70
C VAL A 159 1.02 -4.12 -19.69
N THR A 160 -0.11 -3.47 -19.45
CA THR A 160 -1.37 -3.77 -20.15
C THR A 160 -1.84 -2.68 -21.11
N ARG A 161 -1.33 -1.45 -20.97
CA ARG A 161 -1.78 -0.22 -21.65
C ARG A 161 -3.22 0.21 -21.31
N VAL A 162 -3.77 -0.29 -20.19
CA VAL A 162 -5.11 0.07 -19.70
C VAL A 162 -5.01 0.93 -18.43
N GLU A 163 -5.81 1.99 -18.36
CA GLU A 163 -5.89 2.88 -17.18
C GLU A 163 -6.72 2.19 -16.08
N LEU A 164 -6.04 1.43 -15.19
CA LEU A 164 -6.64 0.53 -14.19
C LEU A 164 -7.88 1.10 -13.50
N MET A 165 -7.69 2.14 -12.68
CA MET A 165 -8.74 2.69 -11.83
C MET A 165 -9.91 3.23 -12.65
N LYS A 166 -9.60 4.03 -13.68
CA LYS A 166 -10.61 4.64 -14.53
C LYS A 166 -11.44 3.59 -15.26
N THR A 167 -10.80 2.62 -15.91
CA THR A 167 -11.50 1.58 -16.68
C THR A 167 -12.29 0.66 -15.77
N PHE A 168 -11.70 0.20 -14.66
CA PHE A 168 -12.36 -0.68 -13.71
C PHE A 168 -13.59 -0.02 -13.07
N LEU A 169 -13.44 1.19 -12.53
CA LEU A 169 -14.53 1.88 -11.83
C LEU A 169 -15.65 2.27 -12.79
N SER A 170 -15.33 2.71 -14.01
CA SER A 170 -16.35 3.02 -15.02
C SER A 170 -17.17 1.79 -15.40
N SER A 171 -16.52 0.64 -15.59
CA SER A 171 -17.22 -0.61 -15.91
C SER A 171 -18.06 -1.11 -14.73
N LEU A 172 -17.55 -0.96 -13.49
CA LEU A 172 -18.33 -1.29 -12.30
C LEU A 172 -19.55 -0.38 -12.14
N ASP A 173 -19.43 0.91 -12.46
CA ASP A 173 -20.56 1.83 -12.49
C ASP A 173 -21.63 1.41 -13.49
N GLU A 174 -21.20 1.02 -14.70
CA GLU A 174 -22.08 0.54 -15.76
C GLU A 174 -22.81 -0.76 -15.38
N HIS A 175 -22.12 -1.72 -14.76
CA HIS A 175 -22.63 -3.07 -14.56
C HIS A 175 -23.19 -3.36 -13.17
N SER A 176 -22.89 -2.55 -12.15
CA SER A 176 -23.26 -2.84 -10.75
C SER A 176 -24.77 -3.04 -10.56
N ALA A 177 -25.61 -2.18 -11.14
CA ALA A 177 -27.06 -2.29 -11.02
C ALA A 177 -27.61 -3.59 -11.63
N GLN A 178 -27.08 -3.97 -12.79
CA GLN A 178 -27.49 -5.20 -13.48
C GLN A 178 -26.98 -6.45 -12.75
N LEU A 179 -25.78 -6.42 -12.17
CA LEU A 179 -25.30 -7.50 -11.30
C LEU A 179 -26.23 -7.73 -10.11
N ILE A 180 -26.62 -6.67 -9.39
CA ILE A 180 -27.57 -6.78 -8.27
C ILE A 180 -28.91 -7.39 -8.74
N LYS A 181 -29.43 -6.98 -9.90
CA LYS A 181 -30.65 -7.56 -10.48
C LYS A 181 -30.49 -9.05 -10.78
N LEU A 182 -29.36 -9.45 -11.36
CA LEU A 182 -29.06 -10.86 -11.63
C LEU A 182 -28.95 -11.67 -10.34
N TYR A 183 -28.36 -11.09 -9.30
CA TYR A 183 -28.23 -11.72 -7.98
C TYR A 183 -29.60 -12.00 -7.37
N ARG A 184 -30.54 -11.04 -7.45
CA ARG A 184 -31.93 -11.20 -7.00
C ARG A 184 -32.74 -12.23 -7.78
N SER A 185 -32.39 -12.45 -9.04
CA SER A 185 -33.12 -13.39 -9.91
C SER A 185 -32.75 -14.87 -9.67
N ARG A 186 -31.74 -15.15 -8.85
CA ARG A 186 -31.31 -16.51 -8.51
C ARG A 186 -32.18 -17.12 -7.41
N SER A 187 -32.44 -18.43 -7.51
CA SER A 187 -33.08 -19.23 -6.47
C SER A 187 -32.26 -20.49 -6.14
N GLY A 188 -32.33 -21.00 -4.90
CA GLY A 188 -31.71 -22.27 -4.47
C GLY A 188 -30.76 -22.15 -3.25
N LYS A 189 -29.98 -23.19 -2.89
CA LYS A 189 -29.14 -23.16 -1.65
C LYS A 189 -28.10 -22.01 -1.57
N LEU A 190 -27.54 -21.58 -2.71
CA LEU A 190 -26.65 -20.41 -2.81
C LEU A 190 -27.37 -19.06 -2.62
N GLU A 191 -28.69 -19.09 -2.45
CA GLU A 191 -29.52 -17.94 -2.10
C GLU A 191 -29.15 -17.40 -0.73
N LYS A 192 -28.76 -18.23 0.27
CA LYS A 192 -28.64 -17.72 1.65
C LYS A 192 -27.56 -16.65 1.82
N GLU A 193 -26.35 -16.90 1.31
CA GLU A 193 -25.24 -15.93 1.42
C GLU A 193 -25.47 -14.71 0.54
N LEU A 194 -25.93 -14.93 -0.70
CA LEU A 194 -26.24 -13.84 -1.61
C LEU A 194 -27.41 -12.99 -1.12
N LYS A 195 -28.42 -13.62 -0.50
CA LYS A 195 -29.57 -12.97 0.13
C LYS A 195 -29.13 -12.18 1.35
N ASN A 196 -28.32 -12.75 2.23
CA ASN A 196 -27.76 -11.99 3.36
C ASN A 196 -27.02 -10.75 2.87
N LEU A 197 -26.16 -10.89 1.86
CA LEU A 197 -25.46 -9.75 1.25
C LEU A 197 -26.43 -8.69 0.68
N LEU A 198 -27.52 -9.12 0.04
CA LEU A 198 -28.53 -8.22 -0.53
C LEU A 198 -29.42 -7.57 0.55
N ASP A 199 -29.76 -8.30 1.62
CA ASP A 199 -30.53 -7.79 2.75
C ASP A 199 -29.74 -6.67 3.45
N ILE A 200 -28.43 -6.88 3.68
CA ILE A 200 -27.53 -5.84 4.22
C ILE A 200 -27.50 -4.60 3.29
N PHE A 201 -27.46 -4.82 1.97
CA PHE A 201 -27.50 -3.73 1.01
C PHE A 201 -28.83 -2.96 1.06
N ASP A 202 -29.95 -3.65 1.18
CA ASP A 202 -31.29 -3.05 1.20
C ASP A 202 -31.57 -2.26 2.49
N GLU A 203 -30.89 -2.57 3.59
CA GLU A 203 -30.95 -1.81 4.84
C GLU A 203 -30.11 -0.51 4.81
N LYS A 204 -29.21 -0.36 3.83
CA LYS A 204 -28.30 0.79 3.78
C LYS A 204 -29.00 2.03 3.20
N THR A 205 -28.98 3.14 3.94
CA THR A 205 -29.61 4.42 3.56
C THR A 205 -28.63 5.51 3.15
N THR A 206 -27.34 5.37 3.47
CA THR A 206 -26.25 6.30 3.12
C THR A 206 -25.25 5.64 2.17
N ASP A 207 -24.63 6.42 1.28
CA ASP A 207 -23.62 5.95 0.33
C ASP A 207 -24.04 4.75 -0.52
N VAL A 208 -25.35 4.69 -0.83
CA VAL A 208 -26.00 3.55 -1.51
C VAL A 208 -25.31 3.19 -2.83
N LEU A 209 -24.78 4.18 -3.56
CA LEU A 209 -24.06 3.93 -4.81
C LEU A 209 -22.73 3.20 -4.59
N GLU A 210 -21.94 3.62 -3.60
CA GLU A 210 -20.65 2.98 -3.28
C GLU A 210 -20.86 1.60 -2.66
N TYR A 211 -21.89 1.48 -1.81
CA TYR A 211 -22.28 0.20 -1.25
C TYR A 211 -22.79 -0.77 -2.33
N ARG A 212 -23.52 -0.28 -3.35
CA ARG A 212 -23.93 -1.09 -4.50
C ARG A 212 -22.73 -1.65 -5.25
N LYS A 213 -21.69 -0.85 -5.48
CA LYS A 213 -20.44 -1.30 -6.13
C LYS A 213 -19.74 -2.37 -5.30
N SER A 214 -19.61 -2.15 -4.00
CA SER A 214 -19.03 -3.13 -3.06
C SER A 214 -19.81 -4.44 -3.04
N THR A 215 -21.15 -4.35 -2.98
CA THR A 215 -22.08 -5.48 -3.00
C THR A 215 -21.99 -6.25 -4.31
N ALA A 216 -21.90 -5.54 -5.45
CA ALA A 216 -21.74 -6.14 -6.76
C ALA A 216 -20.46 -6.99 -6.84
N LEU A 217 -19.33 -6.47 -6.35
CA LEU A 217 -18.05 -7.20 -6.34
C LEU A 217 -18.05 -8.38 -5.35
N ARG A 218 -18.52 -8.19 -4.12
CA ARG A 218 -18.59 -9.27 -3.10
C ARG A 218 -19.54 -10.40 -3.53
N GLY A 219 -20.62 -10.08 -4.23
CA GLY A 219 -21.59 -11.05 -4.72
C GLY A 219 -21.17 -11.80 -5.99
N LEU A 220 -20.15 -11.32 -6.71
CA LEU A 220 -19.71 -11.92 -7.97
C LEU A 220 -19.21 -13.37 -7.82
N PRO A 221 -18.27 -13.69 -6.90
CA PRO A 221 -17.86 -15.08 -6.69
C PRO A 221 -19.02 -15.97 -6.25
N LEU A 222 -19.91 -15.47 -5.38
CA LEU A 222 -21.11 -16.18 -4.95
C LEU A 222 -22.01 -16.52 -6.16
N TYR A 223 -22.29 -15.55 -7.01
CA TYR A 223 -23.10 -15.75 -8.22
C TYR A 223 -22.46 -16.76 -9.20
N LEU A 224 -21.13 -16.72 -9.30
CA LEU A 224 -20.33 -17.63 -10.10
C LEU A 224 -20.09 -18.98 -9.41
N LYS A 225 -20.64 -19.22 -8.22
CA LYS A 225 -20.49 -20.46 -7.43
C LYS A 225 -19.02 -20.79 -7.15
N GLU A 226 -18.25 -19.76 -6.85
CA GLU A 226 -16.84 -19.81 -6.49
C GLU A 226 -16.69 -19.56 -4.99
N GLN A 227 -15.64 -20.14 -4.40
CA GLN A 227 -15.35 -20.01 -2.97
C GLN A 227 -14.32 -18.91 -2.77
N SER A 228 -14.66 -17.89 -1.99
CA SER A 228 -13.75 -16.78 -1.67
C SER A 228 -13.06 -16.94 -0.32
N ASP A 229 -13.13 -18.12 0.29
CA ASP A 229 -12.44 -18.45 1.54
C ASP A 229 -10.93 -18.16 1.40
N GLY A 230 -10.39 -17.40 2.36
CA GLY A 230 -8.99 -16.97 2.35
C GLY A 230 -8.68 -15.79 1.41
N PHE A 231 -9.56 -15.44 0.47
CA PHE A 231 -9.39 -14.27 -0.39
C PHE A 231 -10.07 -13.01 0.17
N LEU A 232 -11.31 -13.13 0.67
CA LEU A 232 -11.99 -12.04 1.38
C LEU A 232 -12.09 -12.43 2.86
N LYS A 233 -11.43 -11.65 3.73
CA LYS A 233 -11.58 -11.82 5.18
C LYS A 233 -12.04 -10.53 5.84
N THR A 234 -12.64 -10.70 7.01
CA THR A 234 -12.99 -9.61 7.92
C THR A 234 -12.40 -9.91 9.29
N CYS A 235 -11.78 -8.91 9.92
CA CYS A 235 -11.29 -8.99 11.30
C CYS A 235 -11.70 -7.74 12.08
N LEU A 236 -11.69 -7.83 13.40
CA LEU A 236 -11.86 -6.69 14.29
C LEU A 236 -10.57 -5.86 14.31
N ASP A 237 -10.67 -4.56 14.58
CA ASP A 237 -9.50 -3.69 14.75
C ASP A 237 -8.67 -4.00 16.01
N THR A 238 -9.24 -4.80 16.92
CA THR A 238 -8.57 -5.35 18.11
C THR A 238 -7.92 -6.71 17.88
N ASP A 239 -8.17 -7.36 16.73
CA ASP A 239 -7.60 -8.68 16.43
C ASP A 239 -6.08 -8.58 16.19
N PRO A 240 -5.27 -9.56 16.67
CA PRO A 240 -3.85 -9.61 16.34
C PRO A 240 -3.62 -9.76 14.84
N VAL A 241 -2.76 -8.90 14.27
CA VAL A 241 -2.48 -8.87 12.82
C VAL A 241 -2.07 -10.23 12.28
N ASP A 242 -1.16 -10.94 12.97
CA ASP A 242 -0.67 -12.25 12.56
C ASP A 242 -1.80 -13.29 12.42
N VAL A 243 -2.85 -13.18 13.25
CA VAL A 243 -4.02 -14.06 13.20
C VAL A 243 -4.94 -13.68 12.05
N ALA A 244 -5.12 -12.38 11.80
CA ALA A 244 -5.99 -11.89 10.73
C ALA A 244 -5.47 -12.30 9.34
N VAL A 245 -4.16 -12.17 9.11
CA VAL A 245 -3.52 -12.46 7.81
C VAL A 245 -3.22 -13.94 7.58
N GLN A 246 -3.23 -14.77 8.64
CA GLN A 246 -2.84 -16.18 8.58
C GLN A 246 -3.59 -16.95 7.47
N GLY A 247 -2.84 -17.61 6.58
CA GLY A 247 -3.41 -18.40 5.48
C GLY A 247 -4.02 -17.58 4.34
N MET A 248 -3.78 -16.26 4.26
CA MET A 248 -4.13 -15.45 3.10
C MET A 248 -2.94 -15.33 2.13
N GLU A 249 -2.89 -16.17 1.11
CA GLU A 249 -1.86 -16.08 0.05
C GLU A 249 -2.03 -14.83 -0.82
N LEU A 250 -3.27 -14.45 -1.12
CA LEU A 250 -3.63 -13.25 -1.86
C LEU A 250 -5.05 -12.86 -1.46
N GLY A 251 -5.28 -11.62 -1.04
CA GLY A 251 -6.64 -11.24 -0.64
C GLY A 251 -6.82 -9.81 -0.16
N ILE A 252 -8.06 -9.53 0.25
CA ILE A 252 -8.52 -8.25 0.80
C ILE A 252 -9.00 -8.52 2.23
N LEU A 253 -8.38 -7.84 3.19
CA LEU A 253 -8.77 -7.85 4.59
C LEU A 253 -9.59 -6.60 4.89
N THR A 254 -10.84 -6.78 5.33
CA THR A 254 -11.70 -5.69 5.80
C THR A 254 -11.59 -5.60 7.32
N VAL A 255 -11.09 -4.49 7.84
CA VAL A 255 -11.00 -4.24 9.29
C VAL A 255 -12.27 -3.52 9.71
N VAL A 256 -12.96 -4.05 10.72
CA VAL A 256 -14.18 -3.45 11.27
C VAL A 256 -13.97 -3.05 12.72
N GLU A 257 -14.70 -2.04 13.17
CA GLU A 257 -14.64 -1.58 14.56
C GLU A 257 -15.17 -2.66 15.52
N ASP A 258 -14.44 -2.91 16.60
CA ASP A 258 -14.87 -3.75 17.73
C ASP A 258 -15.92 -3.00 18.58
N ASP A 259 -17.16 -2.94 18.08
CA ASP A 259 -18.22 -2.17 18.71
C ASP A 259 -18.94 -2.98 19.81
N VAL A 260 -18.63 -2.69 21.08
CA VAL A 260 -19.16 -3.39 22.26
C VAL A 260 -20.60 -2.94 22.61
N GLY A 261 -21.18 -1.96 21.90
CA GLY A 261 -22.34 -1.19 22.37
C GLY A 261 -23.68 -1.34 21.65
N THR A 262 -23.73 -1.83 20.41
CA THR A 262 -24.94 -1.73 19.56
C THR A 262 -25.29 -3.07 18.91
N VAL A 263 -26.21 -3.78 19.55
CA VAL A 263 -26.69 -5.13 19.17
C VAL A 263 -27.31 -5.20 17.76
N ASN A 264 -27.56 -4.04 17.11
CA ASN A 264 -28.30 -3.94 15.85
C ASN A 264 -27.64 -3.03 14.78
N SER A 265 -26.37 -2.62 14.92
CA SER A 265 -25.68 -1.90 13.85
C SER A 265 -24.78 -2.84 13.05
N PHE A 266 -24.81 -2.72 11.72
CA PHE A 266 -23.82 -3.39 10.88
C PHE A 266 -22.41 -2.93 11.25
N PRO A 267 -21.41 -3.83 11.21
CA PRO A 267 -20.04 -3.48 11.54
C PRO A 267 -19.56 -2.35 10.64
N THR A 268 -19.10 -1.26 11.25
CA THR A 268 -18.51 -0.12 10.54
C THR A 268 -17.14 -0.54 10.04
N THR A 269 -16.93 -0.45 8.72
CA THR A 269 -15.60 -0.68 8.15
C THR A 269 -14.68 0.48 8.54
N ARG A 270 -13.60 0.15 9.24
CA ARG A 270 -12.58 1.10 9.68
C ARG A 270 -11.53 1.33 8.59
N SER A 271 -10.99 0.24 8.04
CA SER A 271 -9.98 0.28 6.98
C SER A 271 -10.00 -1.01 6.14
N ILE A 272 -9.34 -0.97 4.99
CA ILE A 272 -9.16 -2.13 4.12
C ILE A 272 -7.68 -2.26 3.79
N ALA A 273 -7.18 -3.50 3.86
CA ALA A 273 -5.80 -3.84 3.54
C ALA A 273 -5.72 -4.91 2.45
N LEU A 274 -4.64 -4.89 1.68
CA LEU A 274 -4.27 -5.88 0.68
C LEU A 274 -3.23 -6.82 1.26
N ILE A 275 -3.48 -8.11 1.12
CA ILE A 275 -2.61 -9.17 1.61
C ILE A 275 -2.02 -9.91 0.43
N VAL A 276 -0.71 -10.13 0.45
CA VAL A 276 0.01 -11.01 -0.47
C VAL A 276 1.07 -11.77 0.32
N GLU A 277 1.12 -13.10 0.17
CA GLU A 277 2.02 -13.98 0.94
C GLU A 277 1.91 -13.76 2.46
N GLU A 278 0.68 -13.70 2.98
CA GLU A 278 0.36 -13.47 4.40
C GLU A 278 0.92 -12.15 4.97
N GLN A 279 1.27 -11.19 4.11
CA GLN A 279 1.79 -9.88 4.51
C GLN A 279 0.87 -8.76 4.03
N ILE A 280 0.67 -7.76 4.89
CA ILE A 280 0.01 -6.51 4.50
C ILE A 280 0.97 -5.76 3.57
N VAL A 281 0.57 -5.56 2.32
CA VAL A 281 1.38 -4.86 1.31
C VAL A 281 0.88 -3.44 1.04
N LEU A 282 -0.38 -3.16 1.37
CA LEU A 282 -1.01 -1.85 1.28
C LEU A 282 -2.21 -1.81 2.24
N ASP A 283 -2.35 -0.75 3.00
CA ASP A 283 -3.40 -0.54 3.99
C ASP A 283 -4.09 0.83 3.80
N ASP A 284 -4.99 1.18 4.74
CA ASP A 284 -5.75 2.44 4.75
C ASP A 284 -6.52 2.74 3.46
N ILE A 285 -6.97 1.69 2.77
CA ILE A 285 -7.75 1.84 1.55
C ILE A 285 -9.19 2.19 1.89
N SER A 286 -9.68 3.27 1.28
CA SER A 286 -10.96 3.90 1.61
C SER A 286 -12.19 3.12 1.15
N SER A 287 -12.09 2.26 0.13
CA SER A 287 -13.24 1.51 -0.35
C SER A 287 -12.89 0.15 -0.95
N PHE A 288 -13.84 -0.78 -0.86
CA PHE A 288 -13.67 -2.14 -1.36
C PHE A 288 -13.44 -2.20 -2.88
N PRO A 289 -14.14 -1.41 -3.73
CA PRO A 289 -13.83 -1.33 -5.15
C PRO A 289 -12.40 -0.90 -5.45
N THR A 290 -11.89 0.11 -4.74
CA THR A 290 -10.50 0.57 -4.87
C THR A 290 -9.52 -0.53 -4.47
N ALA A 291 -9.74 -1.17 -3.32
CA ALA A 291 -8.91 -2.28 -2.86
C ALA A 291 -8.88 -3.43 -3.88
N PHE A 292 -10.03 -3.79 -4.44
CA PHE A 292 -10.10 -4.84 -5.46
C PHE A 292 -9.33 -4.46 -6.73
N ALA A 293 -9.48 -3.23 -7.22
CA ALA A 293 -8.76 -2.74 -8.38
C ALA A 293 -7.23 -2.77 -8.15
N LEU A 294 -6.76 -2.28 -7.00
CA LEU A 294 -5.34 -2.26 -6.65
C LEU A 294 -4.76 -3.66 -6.47
N LEU A 295 -5.50 -4.58 -5.85
CA LEU A 295 -5.08 -5.99 -5.76
C LEU A 295 -4.95 -6.60 -7.16
N PHE A 296 -5.91 -6.30 -8.07
CA PHE A 296 -5.81 -6.73 -9.46
C PHE A 296 -4.60 -6.13 -10.17
N GLY A 297 -4.27 -4.87 -9.90
CA GLY A 297 -3.05 -4.20 -10.36
C GLY A 297 -1.79 -4.91 -9.87
N LEU A 298 -1.73 -5.26 -8.59
CA LEU A 298 -0.62 -5.97 -7.96
C LEU A 298 -0.39 -7.35 -8.59
N ILE A 299 -1.45 -8.08 -8.94
CA ILE A 299 -1.32 -9.37 -9.64
C ILE A 299 -0.48 -9.22 -10.92
N TYR A 300 -0.71 -8.16 -11.71
CA TYR A 300 0.08 -7.91 -12.91
C TYR A 300 1.48 -7.38 -12.59
N ALA A 301 1.58 -6.45 -11.64
CA ALA A 301 2.84 -5.83 -11.24
C ALA A 301 3.85 -6.88 -10.72
N LEU A 302 3.36 -7.79 -9.88
CA LEU A 302 4.13 -8.86 -9.23
C LEU A 302 4.13 -10.18 -10.02
N ASN A 303 3.45 -10.23 -11.17
CA ASN A 303 3.37 -11.44 -12.01
C ASN A 303 2.81 -12.66 -11.24
N LEU A 304 1.74 -12.45 -10.48
CA LEU A 304 1.07 -13.49 -9.70
C LEU A 304 0.05 -14.25 -10.56
N ASP A 305 -0.23 -15.48 -10.17
CA ASP A 305 -1.34 -16.24 -10.73
C ASP A 305 -2.67 -15.81 -10.11
N TYR A 306 -3.76 -15.92 -10.87
CA TYR A 306 -5.10 -15.76 -10.30
C TYR A 306 -5.42 -16.90 -9.32
N PRO A 307 -6.10 -16.60 -8.19
CA PRO A 307 -6.59 -17.63 -7.29
C PRO A 307 -7.45 -18.64 -8.03
N LYS A 308 -7.09 -19.92 -7.98
CA LYS A 308 -7.72 -20.99 -8.78
C LYS A 308 -9.20 -21.17 -8.43
N ASN A 309 -9.56 -20.93 -7.17
CA ASN A 309 -10.92 -20.94 -6.62
C ASN A 309 -11.78 -19.77 -7.12
N LEU A 310 -11.19 -18.72 -7.69
CA LEU A 310 -11.86 -17.50 -8.18
C LEU A 310 -11.61 -17.26 -9.68
N ARG A 311 -11.28 -18.32 -10.43
CA ARG A 311 -10.90 -18.24 -11.85
C ARG A 311 -11.90 -17.43 -12.68
N TYR A 312 -13.20 -17.70 -12.55
CA TYR A 312 -14.23 -17.02 -13.34
C TYR A 312 -14.42 -15.58 -12.87
N THR A 313 -14.33 -15.31 -11.57
CA THR A 313 -14.38 -13.95 -11.03
C THR A 313 -13.28 -13.09 -11.64
N PHE A 314 -12.01 -13.56 -11.58
CA PHE A 314 -10.89 -12.83 -12.19
C PHE A 314 -10.97 -12.76 -13.72
N GLU A 315 -11.53 -13.78 -14.38
CA GLU A 315 -11.81 -13.73 -15.82
C GLU A 315 -12.86 -12.65 -16.16
N VAL A 316 -13.91 -12.48 -15.36
CA VAL A 316 -14.89 -11.38 -15.53
C VAL A 316 -14.20 -10.03 -15.38
N ILE A 317 -13.40 -9.83 -14.33
CA ILE A 317 -12.70 -8.57 -14.11
C ILE A 317 -11.74 -8.28 -15.27
N GLN A 318 -10.96 -9.27 -15.71
CA GLN A 318 -10.02 -9.13 -16.81
C GLN A 318 -10.72 -8.84 -18.15
N LYS A 319 -11.70 -9.67 -18.55
CA LYS A 319 -12.26 -9.69 -19.91
C LYS A 319 -13.46 -8.78 -20.09
N VAL A 320 -14.25 -8.59 -19.04
CA VAL A 320 -15.49 -7.80 -19.09
C VAL A 320 -15.20 -6.39 -18.59
N PHE A 321 -14.54 -6.25 -17.43
CA PHE A 321 -14.38 -4.92 -16.83
C PHE A 321 -13.20 -4.15 -17.41
N LEU A 322 -12.09 -4.84 -17.66
CA LEU A 322 -10.85 -4.23 -18.15
C LEU A 322 -10.60 -4.44 -19.65
N ASN A 323 -11.44 -5.22 -20.33
CA ASN A 323 -11.32 -5.55 -21.77
C ASN A 323 -9.94 -6.10 -22.17
N LEU A 324 -9.28 -6.84 -21.28
CA LEU A 324 -7.95 -7.42 -21.53
C LEU A 324 -8.05 -8.78 -22.21
N GLY A 325 -7.96 -8.79 -23.54
CA GLY A 325 -8.04 -9.98 -24.39
C GLY A 325 -9.47 -10.32 -24.83
N THR A 326 -9.61 -11.26 -25.77
CA THR A 326 -10.85 -11.42 -26.55
C THR A 326 -11.74 -12.57 -26.10
N ASP A 327 -11.13 -13.68 -25.70
CA ASP A 327 -11.88 -14.93 -25.52
C ASP A 327 -12.37 -15.07 -24.08
N CYS A 328 -13.66 -15.37 -23.94
CA CYS A 328 -14.30 -15.68 -22.67
C CYS A 328 -14.69 -17.15 -22.64
N SER A 329 -14.56 -17.77 -21.47
CA SER A 329 -15.16 -19.07 -21.18
C SER A 329 -16.68 -18.99 -21.34
N ALA A 330 -17.32 -20.13 -21.66
CA ALA A 330 -18.77 -20.17 -21.88
C ALA A 330 -19.56 -19.58 -20.69
N ARG A 331 -19.04 -19.76 -19.46
CA ARG A 331 -19.63 -19.22 -18.24
C ARG A 331 -19.55 -17.70 -18.17
N VAL A 332 -18.38 -17.13 -18.44
CA VAL A 332 -18.18 -15.67 -18.45
C VAL A 332 -18.91 -15.02 -19.61
N GLN A 333 -18.96 -15.67 -20.78
CA GLN A 333 -19.72 -15.18 -21.92
C GLN A 333 -21.22 -15.12 -21.63
N ALA A 334 -21.78 -16.11 -20.93
CA ALA A 334 -23.19 -16.10 -20.52
C ALA A 334 -23.48 -14.93 -19.56
N LEU A 335 -22.58 -14.67 -18.61
CA LEU A 335 -22.70 -13.50 -17.72
C LEU A 335 -22.60 -12.19 -18.50
N LYS A 336 -21.58 -12.02 -19.36
CA LYS A 336 -21.39 -10.83 -20.20
C LYS A 336 -22.65 -10.51 -21.02
N ASN A 337 -23.24 -11.52 -21.64
CA ASN A 337 -24.50 -11.35 -22.39
C ASN A 337 -25.69 -10.95 -21.50
N SER A 338 -25.67 -11.32 -20.22
CA SER A 338 -26.73 -10.97 -19.25
C SER A 338 -26.54 -9.57 -18.67
N LEU A 339 -25.31 -9.04 -18.69
CA LEU A 339 -24.99 -7.67 -18.29
C LEU A 339 -25.43 -6.62 -19.34
N LEU A 340 -25.55 -7.03 -20.60
CA LEU A 340 -25.96 -6.18 -21.72
C LEU A 340 -27.49 -6.12 -21.95
N LYS A 341 -28.28 -6.85 -21.14
CA LYS A 341 -29.74 -6.91 -21.21
C LYS A 341 -30.38 -6.06 -20.13
#